data_AF-A0A0U9HQC2-F1
#
_entry.id   AF-A0A0U9HQC2-F1
#
_cell.length_a   1.000
_cell.length_b   1.000
_cell.length_c   1.000
_cell.angle_alpha   90.00
_cell.angle_beta   90.00
_cell.angle_gamma   90.00
#
_symmetry.space_group_name_H-M   'P 1'
#
loop_
_entity.id
_entity.type
_entity.pdbx_description
1 polymer ?
#
loop_
_entity_poly.entity_id
_entity_poly.type
_entity_poly.pdbx_seq_one_letter_code
_entity_poly.pdbx_strand_id
1 'polypeptide(L)'
;MSQQKPLLDQSKIRVILNKAQFALKEDRYDEALQALSEIEIEDMRKLHYEELHAIGKLIIYLKELAEEKKLGIVEKLRMIQASKEYLE
;
A
#
# COMPACT_ATOMS: atom_id res chain seq x y z
N MET A 1 14.08 35.77 4.12
CA MET A 1 12.80 35.14 4.47
C MET A 1 12.70 33.78 3.79
N SER A 2 12.68 32.72 4.62
CA SER A 2 12.09 31.38 4.47
C SER A 2 12.16 30.65 3.10
N GLN A 3 13.24 29.90 2.87
CA GLN A 3 13.33 28.84 1.84
C GLN A 3 13.22 27.40 2.39
N GLN A 4 12.69 27.21 3.61
CA GLN A 4 12.69 25.89 4.29
C GLN A 4 11.52 24.96 3.94
N LYS A 5 10.50 25.40 3.19
CA LYS A 5 9.30 24.59 2.90
C LYS A 5 9.52 23.35 2.01
N PRO A 6 10.29 23.40 0.89
CA PRO A 6 10.38 22.26 -0.02
C PRO A 6 11.03 21.02 0.61
N LEU A 7 12.04 21.24 1.47
CA LEU A 7 12.80 20.19 2.14
C LEU A 7 11.98 19.45 3.21
N LEU A 8 11.08 20.17 3.90
CA LEU A 8 10.20 19.57 4.90
C LEU A 8 9.13 18.68 4.26
N ASP A 9 8.57 19.11 3.13
CA ASP A 9 7.47 18.39 2.46
C ASP A 9 7.95 17.09 1.81
N GLN A 10 9.13 17.09 1.16
CA GLN A 10 9.78 15.85 0.73
C GLN A 10 10.09 14.91 1.91
N SER A 11 10.39 15.46 3.10
CA SER A 11 10.60 14.64 4.29
C SER A 11 9.33 13.93 4.76
N LYS A 12 8.15 14.56 4.64
CA LYS A 12 6.86 13.98 5.05
C LYS A 12 6.50 12.76 4.18
N ILE A 13 6.56 12.92 2.85
CA ILE A 13 6.28 11.81 1.91
C ILE A 13 7.27 10.67 2.12
N ARG A 14 8.57 10.98 2.29
CA ARG A 14 9.58 9.96 2.57
C ARG A 14 9.30 9.18 3.85
N VAL A 15 8.87 9.85 4.92
CA VAL A 15 8.48 9.19 6.17
C VAL A 15 7.30 8.24 5.95
N ILE A 16 6.28 8.68 5.20
CA ILE A 16 5.11 7.86 4.87
C ILE A 16 5.52 6.63 4.06
N LEU A 17 6.34 6.81 3.01
CA LEU A 17 6.83 5.69 2.19
C LEU A 17 7.66 4.69 3.01
N ASN A 18 8.49 5.16 3.95
CA ASN A 18 9.24 4.29 4.84
C ASN A 18 8.34 3.48 5.79
N LYS A 19 7.29 4.10 6.34
CA LYS A 19 6.29 3.39 7.17
C LYS A 19 5.59 2.30 6.37
N ALA A 20 5.12 2.63 5.16
CA ALA A 20 4.48 1.68 4.27
C ALA A 20 5.43 0.52 3.91
N GLN A 21 6.69 0.82 3.62
CA GLN A 21 7.71 -0.20 3.35
C GLN A 21 7.93 -1.14 4.54
N PHE A 22 7.97 -0.61 5.77
CA PHE A 22 8.15 -1.41 6.97
C PHE A 22 6.96 -2.36 7.19
N ALA A 23 5.73 -1.85 7.06
CA ALA A 23 4.52 -2.66 7.17
C ALA A 23 4.47 -3.79 6.12
N LEU A 24 4.87 -3.50 4.88
CA LEU A 24 4.93 -4.52 3.81
C LEU A 24 5.96 -5.62 4.09
N LYS A 25 7.10 -5.30 4.70
CA LYS A 25 8.11 -6.30 5.10
C LYS A 25 7.60 -7.28 6.15
N GLU A 26 6.58 -6.90 6.90
CA GLU A 26 5.95 -7.70 7.94
C GLU A 26 4.60 -8.29 7.51
N ASP A 27 4.29 -8.29 6.20
CA ASP A 27 3.01 -8.75 5.64
C ASP A 27 1.77 -7.99 6.17
N ARG A 28 1.95 -6.77 6.69
CA ARG A 28 0.88 -5.92 7.26
C ARG A 28 0.32 -4.98 6.20
N TYR A 29 -0.45 -5.54 5.27
CA TYR A 29 -0.94 -4.83 4.08
C TYR A 29 -1.90 -3.68 4.39
N ASP A 30 -2.82 -3.86 5.34
CA ASP A 30 -3.78 -2.81 5.72
C ASP A 30 -3.07 -1.59 6.31
N GLU A 31 -2.04 -1.82 7.13
CA GLU A 31 -1.21 -0.75 7.70
C GLU A 31 -0.38 -0.03 6.63
N ALA A 32 0.12 -0.76 5.63
CA ALA A 32 0.82 -0.15 4.50
C ALA A 32 -0.11 0.76 3.68
N LEU A 33 -1.34 0.31 3.41
CA LEU A 33 -2.35 1.10 2.72
C LEU A 33 -2.78 2.32 3.54
N GLN A 34 -2.96 2.15 4.85
CA GLN A 34 -3.29 3.26 5.75
C GLN A 34 -2.18 4.31 5.79
N ALA A 35 -0.91 3.90 5.85
CA ALA A 35 0.20 4.85 5.79
C ALA A 35 0.18 5.63 4.47
N LEU A 36 0.03 4.96 3.32
CA LEU A 36 0.00 5.61 2.01
C LEU A 36 -1.19 6.56 1.82
N SER A 37 -2.31 6.34 2.50
CA SER A 37 -3.47 7.26 2.45
C SER A 37 -3.26 8.57 3.22
N GLU A 38 -2.21 8.66 4.04
CA GLU A 38 -1.78 9.91 4.70
C GLU A 38 -1.11 10.90 3.72
N ILE A 39 -0.80 10.47 2.48
CA ILE A 39 -0.24 11.38 1.47
C ILE A 39 -1.37 12.27 0.93
N GLU A 40 -1.32 13.56 1.28
CA GLU A 40 -2.29 14.54 0.83
C GLU A 40 -2.03 15.01 -0.60
N ILE A 41 -3.08 15.48 -1.29
CA ILE A 41 -2.98 16.03 -2.65
C ILE A 41 -2.01 17.20 -2.72
N GLU A 42 -1.97 18.06 -1.68
CA GLU A 42 -1.07 19.20 -1.63
C GLU A 42 0.40 18.80 -1.47
N ASP A 43 0.66 17.63 -0.88
CA ASP A 43 2.01 17.05 -0.80
C ASP A 43 2.40 16.46 -2.17
N MET A 44 1.46 15.78 -2.85
CA MET A 44 1.67 15.25 -4.20
C MET A 44 1.95 16.34 -5.24
N ARG A 45 1.31 17.51 -5.15
CA ARG A 45 1.52 18.64 -6.08
C ARG A 45 2.95 19.17 -6.12
N LYS A 46 3.75 18.87 -5.10
CA LYS A 46 5.14 19.30 -4.97
C LYS A 46 6.14 18.27 -5.53
N LEU A 47 5.67 17.08 -5.86
CA LEU A 47 6.49 16.01 -6.43
C LEU A 47 6.70 16.19 -7.92
N HIS A 48 7.83 15.68 -8.42
CA HIS A 48 8.06 15.55 -9.84
C HIS A 48 7.18 14.46 -10.44
N TYR A 49 6.97 14.53 -11.76
CA TYR A 49 6.12 13.59 -12.48
C TYR A 49 6.57 12.13 -12.29
N GLU A 50 7.89 11.89 -12.27
CA GLU A 50 8.48 10.58 -12.06
C GLU A 50 8.14 10.00 -10.68
N GLU A 51 8.14 10.84 -9.64
CA GLU A 51 7.81 10.45 -8.27
C GLU A 51 6.32 10.13 -8.15
N LEU A 52 5.45 10.96 -8.75
CA LEU A 52 4.01 10.70 -8.82
C LEU A 52 3.70 9.41 -9.56
N HIS A 53 4.36 9.18 -10.70
CA HIS A 53 4.20 7.96 -11.50
C HIS A 53 4.64 6.71 -10.73
N ALA A 54 5.75 6.79 -9.98
CA ALA A 54 6.22 5.70 -9.14
C ALA A 54 5.24 5.37 -8.00
N ILE A 55 4.70 6.38 -7.32
CA ILE A 55 3.67 6.20 -6.28
C ILE A 55 2.40 5.58 -6.89
N GLY A 56 1.95 6.05 -8.06
CA GLY A 56 0.81 5.48 -8.77
C GLY A 56 0.99 4.00 -9.08
N LYS A 57 2.16 3.61 -9.63
CA LYS A 57 2.49 2.20 -9.88
C LYS A 57 2.48 1.36 -8.60
N LEU A 58 3.03 1.89 -7.51
CA LEU A 58 3.04 1.19 -6.22
C LEU A 58 1.61 0.94 -5.72
N ILE A 59 0.72 1.93 -5.78
CA ILE A 59 -0.67 1.78 -5.34
C ILE A 59 -1.40 0.72 -6.17
N ILE A 60 -1.20 0.71 -7.50
CA ILE A 60 -1.79 -0.30 -8.39
C ILE A 60 -1.29 -1.70 -8.01
N TYR A 61 0.02 -1.86 -7.84
CA TYR A 61 0.62 -3.15 -7.48
C TYR A 61 0.09 -3.67 -6.13
N LEU A 62 -0.04 -2.80 -5.13
CA LEU A 62 -0.59 -3.19 -3.83
C LEU A 62 -2.05 -3.62 -3.91
N LYS A 63 -2.84 -2.97 -4.76
CA LYS A 63 -4.23 -3.36 -5.01
C LYS A 63 -4.32 -4.75 -5.66
N GLU A 64 -3.54 -4.99 -6.71
CA GLU A 64 -3.50 -6.28 -7.41
C GLU A 64 -3.08 -7.41 -6.46
N LEU A 65 -2.04 -7.17 -5.65
CA LEU A 65 -1.57 -8.15 -4.65
C LEU A 65 -2.64 -8.46 -3.60
N ALA A 66 -3.38 -7.45 -3.14
CA ALA A 66 -4.47 -7.64 -2.18
C ALA A 66 -5.63 -8.46 -2.78
N GLU A 67 -5.99 -8.20 -4.04
CA GLU A 67 -7.02 -8.97 -4.77
C GLU A 67 -6.60 -10.43 -4.97
N GLU A 68 -5.35 -10.67 -5.37
CA GLU A 68 -4.79 -12.02 -5.54
C GLU A 68 -4.80 -12.80 -4.21
N LYS A 69 -4.31 -12.18 -3.11
CA LYS A 69 -4.33 -12.82 -1.79
C LYS A 69 -5.74 -13.15 -1.33
N LYS A 70 -6.71 -12.26 -1.55
CA LYS A 70 -8.12 -12.50 -1.24
C LYS A 70 -8.66 -13.70 -2.01
N LEU A 71 -8.40 -13.79 -3.32
CA LEU A 71 -8.84 -14.92 -4.15
C LEU A 71 -8.25 -16.24 -3.65
N GLY A 72 -6.95 -16.28 -3.37
CA GLY A 72 -6.29 -17.48 -2.84
C GLY A 72 -6.84 -17.95 -1.49
N ILE A 73 -7.24 -17.03 -0.60
CA ILE A 73 -7.90 -17.38 0.66
C ILE A 73 -9.28 -17.98 0.39
N VAL A 74 -10.08 -17.39 -0.49
CA VAL A 74 -11.41 -17.91 -0.84
C VAL A 74 -11.32 -19.31 -1.43
N GLU A 75 -10.36 -19.57 -2.31
CA GLU A 75 -10.15 -20.91 -2.87
C GLU A 75 -9.75 -21.93 -1.81
N LYS A 76 -8.81 -21.58 -0.92
CA LYS A 76 -8.44 -22.44 0.21
C LYS A 76 -9.63 -22.73 1.12
N LEU A 77 -10.47 -21.74 1.41
CA LEU A 77 -11.69 -21.93 2.20
C LEU A 77 -12.66 -22.88 1.49
N ARG A 78 -12.87 -22.73 0.18
CA ARG A 78 -13.69 -23.66 -0.62
C ARG A 78 -13.14 -25.07 -0.59
N MET A 79 -11.83 -25.26 -0.75
CA MET A 79 -11.20 -26.58 -0.66
C MET A 79 -11.42 -27.21 0.72
N ILE A 80 -11.27 -26.43 1.80
CA ILE A 80 -11.54 -26.91 3.16
C ILE A 80 -13.02 -27.29 3.32
N GLN A 81 -13.95 -26.48 2.84
CA GLN A 81 -15.39 -26.75 2.92
C GLN A 81 -15.78 -27.99 2.11
N ALA A 82 -15.32 -28.10 0.86
CA ALA A 82 -15.53 -29.27 0.02
C ALA A 82 -14.90 -30.54 0.64
N SER A 83 -13.74 -30.42 1.29
CA SER A 83 -13.12 -31.54 2.01
C SER A 83 -13.92 -32.00 3.24
N LYS A 84 -14.77 -31.12 3.79
CA LYS A 84 -15.68 -31.43 4.91
C LYS A 84 -17.04 -31.98 4.47
N GLU A 85 -17.46 -31.74 3.23
CA GLU A 85 -18.65 -32.38 2.61
C GLU A 85 -18.45 -33.89 2.32
N TYR A 86 -17.29 -34.47 2.66
CA TYR A 86 -17.02 -35.92 2.59
C TYR A 86 -17.28 -36.68 3.90
N LEU A 87 -17.90 -36.06 4.90
CA LEU A 87 -18.21 -36.69 6.20
C LEU A 87 -19.70 -36.76 6.54
N GLU A 88 -20.60 -36.52 5.58
CA GLU A 88 -22.02 -36.92 5.67
C GLU A 88 -22.32 -38.13 4.79
#